data_AF-A0A1C6USE7-F1
#
_entry.id   AF-A0A1C6USE7-F1
#
_cell.length_a   1.000
_cell.length_b   1.000
_cell.length_c   1.000
_cell.angle_alpha   90.00
_cell.angle_beta   90.00
_cell.angle_gamma   90.00
#
_symmetry.space_group_name_H-M   'P 1'
#
loop_
_entity.id
_entity.type
_entity.pdbx_description
1 polymer ?
#
loop_
_entity_poly.entity_id
_entity_poly.type
_entity_poly.pdbx_seq_one_letter_code
_entity_poly.pdbx_strand_id
1 'polypeptide(L)'
;MRTPRPRQSSRRQPEHVALTTALAGVPAPADRDFPLAIRAAIEPFPDPEAGLQRIVDDTSVRRRLRFAALYALLLRLRREERAGEYASTVRRYEDEFADEPYFHTFRAIVARTRGDLASLRSAVEYSRQAVAAMPKVAAVVHQLAAFWVEYLERLESPDGGVRDLDEVERNVDRAITLSQGRVAHYFETKGRVLALRGEFEAARSAVSQAIELEPRSSRDHLRRITQYQTTRVRIDLLEERARWAQAHSRFRTELTEFKVQQLQLLGLLAAVVAFLATASNLAGQVRGVDGIRLLLVASGAIGIVFGTFSLVNNSRVGRVATAVLFSCGLIGMGVFLPVTWMS
;
A
#
# COMPACT_ATOMS: atom_id res chain seq x y z
N MET A 1 49.52 21.97 -36.68
CA MET A 1 49.42 20.57 -37.15
C MET A 1 48.09 19.99 -36.67
N ARG A 2 47.11 19.83 -37.57
CA ARG A 2 45.84 19.13 -37.27
C ARG A 2 46.07 17.64 -37.52
N THR A 3 46.05 16.83 -36.47
CA THR A 3 46.06 15.37 -36.57
C THR A 3 44.78 14.89 -37.25
N PRO A 4 44.87 14.04 -38.29
CA PRO A 4 43.68 13.50 -38.95
C PRO A 4 43.01 12.45 -38.05
N ARG A 5 41.71 12.60 -37.81
CA ARG A 5 40.89 11.54 -37.16
C ARG A 5 40.92 10.27 -38.03
N PRO A 6 41.12 9.08 -37.43
CA PRO A 6 41.12 7.84 -38.19
C PRO A 6 39.72 7.53 -38.73
N ARG A 7 39.66 7.09 -39.99
CA ARG A 7 38.46 6.65 -40.70
C ARG A 7 37.78 5.50 -39.94
N GLN A 8 36.62 5.76 -39.32
CA GLN A 8 35.76 4.78 -38.64
C GLN A 8 34.87 3.95 -39.60
N SER A 9 34.99 4.12 -40.92
CA SER A 9 33.98 3.58 -41.86
C SER A 9 34.09 2.07 -42.14
N SER A 10 35.27 1.45 -42.00
CA SER A 10 35.45 0.02 -42.39
C SER A 10 35.04 -1.00 -41.32
N ARG A 11 35.02 -0.63 -40.03
CA ARG A 11 34.59 -1.54 -38.94
C ARG A 11 33.08 -1.69 -38.80
N ARG A 12 32.28 -0.72 -39.25
CA ARG A 12 30.82 -0.68 -39.04
C ARG A 12 30.00 -1.58 -39.97
N GLN A 13 30.59 -1.99 -41.09
CA GLN A 13 29.95 -2.85 -42.09
C GLN A 13 29.87 -4.32 -41.65
N PRO A 14 30.93 -4.96 -41.12
CA PRO A 14 30.84 -6.32 -40.60
C PRO A 14 29.92 -6.43 -39.37
N GLU A 15 29.87 -5.42 -38.50
CA GLU A 15 28.96 -5.41 -37.34
C GLU A 15 27.48 -5.40 -37.75
N HIS A 16 27.12 -4.63 -38.79
CA HIS A 16 25.75 -4.58 -39.28
C HIS A 16 25.27 -5.93 -39.83
N VAL A 17 26.12 -6.60 -40.61
CA VAL A 17 25.81 -7.93 -41.17
C VAL A 17 25.68 -8.95 -40.04
N ALA A 18 26.60 -8.95 -39.07
CA ALA A 18 26.54 -9.85 -37.93
C ALA A 18 25.27 -9.64 -37.09
N LEU A 19 24.89 -8.39 -36.81
CA LEU A 19 23.67 -8.05 -36.08
C LEU A 19 22.41 -8.48 -36.83
N THR A 20 22.37 -8.25 -38.15
CA THR A 20 21.26 -8.68 -39.01
C THR A 20 21.10 -10.19 -38.98
N THR A 21 22.21 -10.94 -39.09
CA THR A 21 22.22 -12.40 -39.02
C THR A 21 21.76 -12.91 -37.65
N ALA A 22 22.23 -12.29 -36.56
CA ALA A 22 21.82 -12.66 -35.21
C ALA A 22 20.32 -12.43 -34.99
N LEU A 23 19.79 -11.30 -35.42
CA LEU A 23 18.36 -10.99 -35.32
C LEU A 23 17.49 -11.83 -36.27
N ALA A 24 18.01 -12.29 -37.40
CA ALA A 24 17.27 -13.17 -38.30
C ALA A 24 16.98 -14.54 -37.68
N GLY A 25 17.79 -14.97 -36.71
CA GLY A 25 17.63 -16.24 -35.98
C GLY A 25 16.64 -16.21 -34.82
N VAL A 26 16.12 -15.04 -34.42
CA VAL A 26 15.20 -14.94 -33.29
C VAL A 26 13.79 -15.45 -33.66
N PRO A 27 13.02 -16.03 -32.73
CA PRO A 27 11.69 -16.54 -33.00
C PRO A 27 10.70 -15.41 -33.33
N ALA A 28 9.44 -15.76 -33.60
CA ALA A 28 8.43 -14.75 -33.92
C ALA A 28 8.12 -13.89 -32.68
N PRO A 29 7.67 -12.63 -32.83
CA PRO A 29 7.34 -11.78 -31.69
C PRO A 29 6.32 -12.38 -30.72
N ALA A 30 5.39 -13.23 -31.16
CA ALA A 30 4.42 -13.87 -30.25
C ALA A 30 4.99 -15.07 -29.46
N ASP A 31 6.23 -15.49 -29.75
CA ASP A 31 6.87 -16.63 -29.11
C ASP A 31 7.32 -16.28 -27.68
N ARG A 32 7.16 -17.22 -26.74
CA ARG A 32 7.56 -17.05 -25.34
C ARG A 32 9.07 -16.81 -25.17
N ASP A 33 9.88 -17.33 -26.08
CA ASP A 33 11.34 -17.28 -26.02
C ASP A 33 11.90 -16.02 -26.72
N PHE A 34 11.05 -15.23 -27.39
CA PHE A 34 11.44 -14.04 -28.13
C PHE A 34 12.25 -13.02 -27.32
N PRO A 35 11.83 -12.58 -26.10
CA PRO A 35 12.62 -11.63 -25.31
C PRO A 35 14.02 -12.13 -24.95
N LEU A 36 14.13 -13.43 -24.62
CA LEU A 36 15.40 -14.06 -24.24
C LEU A 36 16.32 -14.18 -25.46
N ALA A 37 15.77 -14.60 -26.60
CA ALA A 37 16.50 -14.69 -27.86
C ALA A 37 17.01 -13.32 -28.32
N ILE A 38 16.20 -12.26 -28.23
CA ILE A 38 16.65 -10.90 -28.56
C ILE A 38 17.80 -10.48 -27.65
N ARG A 39 17.69 -10.70 -26.33
CA ARG A 39 18.76 -10.35 -25.39
C ARG A 39 20.06 -11.09 -25.73
N ALA A 40 19.98 -12.39 -26.00
CA ALA A 40 21.13 -13.20 -26.39
C ALA A 40 21.75 -12.72 -27.72
N ALA A 41 20.92 -12.31 -28.68
CA ALA A 41 21.37 -11.80 -29.97
C ALA A 41 22.14 -10.48 -29.87
N ILE A 42 21.80 -9.60 -28.92
CA ILE A 42 22.44 -8.27 -28.80
C ILE A 42 23.58 -8.21 -27.77
N GLU A 43 23.64 -9.12 -26.80
CA GLU A 43 24.65 -9.10 -25.73
C GLU A 43 26.12 -9.10 -26.24
N PRO A 44 26.47 -9.79 -27.34
CA PRO A 44 27.83 -9.74 -27.92
C PRO A 44 28.23 -8.37 -28.48
N PHE A 45 27.28 -7.46 -28.70
CA PHE A 45 27.50 -6.17 -29.32
C PHE A 45 27.52 -5.06 -28.25
N PRO A 46 28.65 -4.37 -28.01
CA PRO A 46 28.72 -3.29 -27.03
C PRO A 46 27.88 -2.07 -27.41
N ASP A 47 27.84 -1.73 -28.70
CA ASP A 47 27.13 -0.56 -29.24
C ASP A 47 26.24 -0.87 -30.47
N PRO A 48 25.23 -1.77 -30.35
CA PRO A 48 24.32 -2.13 -31.43
C PRO A 48 23.39 -0.99 -31.88
N GLU A 49 23.27 0.12 -31.17
CA GLU A 49 22.20 1.11 -31.37
C GLU A 49 22.14 1.65 -32.81
N ALA A 50 23.25 2.14 -33.33
CA ALA A 50 23.33 2.63 -34.71
C ALA A 50 23.12 1.52 -35.76
N GLY A 51 23.39 0.26 -35.42
CA GLY A 51 23.09 -0.90 -36.26
C GLY A 51 21.61 -1.23 -36.26
N LEU A 52 21.00 -1.30 -35.08
CA LEU A 52 19.57 -1.55 -34.88
C LEU A 52 18.76 -0.48 -35.59
N GLN A 53 19.07 0.80 -35.38
CA GLN A 53 18.38 1.92 -36.01
C GLN A 53 18.38 1.81 -37.54
N ARG A 54 19.54 1.49 -38.14
CA ARG A 54 19.64 1.25 -39.59
C ARG A 54 18.76 0.10 -40.06
N ILE A 55 18.71 -1.01 -39.33
CA ILE A 55 17.86 -2.15 -39.67
C ILE A 55 16.38 -1.76 -39.58
N VAL A 56 15.96 -1.02 -38.55
CA VAL A 56 14.56 -0.58 -38.42
C VAL A 56 14.18 0.40 -39.53
N ASP A 57 15.07 1.31 -39.91
CA ASP A 57 14.83 2.32 -40.96
C ASP A 57 14.83 1.75 -42.40
N ASP A 58 15.49 0.59 -42.62
CA ASP A 58 15.62 -0.01 -43.95
C ASP A 58 14.34 -0.78 -44.36
N THR A 59 13.48 -0.13 -45.13
CA THR A 59 12.22 -0.71 -45.63
C THR A 59 12.39 -1.87 -46.60
N SER A 60 13.60 -2.11 -47.12
CA SER A 60 13.90 -3.29 -47.95
C SER A 60 14.05 -4.56 -47.10
N VAL A 61 14.30 -4.42 -45.80
CA VAL A 61 14.41 -5.52 -44.85
C VAL A 61 13.01 -6.04 -44.48
N ARG A 62 12.89 -7.36 -44.29
CA ARG A 62 11.64 -8.00 -43.87
C ARG A 62 11.10 -7.35 -42.59
N ARG A 63 9.81 -6.99 -42.58
CA ARG A 63 9.10 -6.34 -41.45
C ARG A 63 9.40 -6.98 -40.08
N ARG A 64 9.35 -8.31 -39.99
CA ARG A 64 9.66 -9.05 -38.75
C ARG A 64 11.05 -8.75 -38.19
N LEU A 65 12.06 -8.67 -39.07
CA LEU A 65 13.44 -8.38 -38.68
C LEU A 65 13.58 -6.92 -38.22
N ARG A 66 12.88 -6.00 -38.89
CA ARG A 66 12.79 -4.59 -38.49
C ARG A 66 12.12 -4.45 -37.11
N PHE A 67 11.05 -5.20 -36.86
CA PHE A 67 10.41 -5.22 -35.54
C PHE A 67 11.33 -5.81 -34.46
N ALA A 68 12.05 -6.89 -34.76
CA ALA A 68 13.05 -7.45 -33.83
C ALA A 68 14.15 -6.42 -33.48
N ALA A 69 14.62 -5.66 -34.48
CA ALA A 69 15.56 -4.58 -34.25
C ALA A 69 14.96 -3.43 -33.41
N LEU A 70 13.69 -3.07 -33.64
CA LEU A 70 12.97 -2.07 -32.85
C LEU A 70 12.84 -2.51 -31.39
N TYR A 71 12.43 -3.76 -31.15
CA TYR A 71 12.34 -4.31 -29.81
C TYR A 71 13.71 -4.28 -29.10
N ALA A 72 14.77 -4.71 -29.79
CA ALA A 72 16.13 -4.67 -29.25
C ALA A 72 16.60 -3.25 -28.89
N LEU A 73 16.29 -2.28 -29.74
CA LEU A 73 16.60 -0.86 -29.53
C LEU A 73 15.86 -0.34 -28.28
N LEU A 74 14.55 -0.57 -28.21
CA LEU A 74 13.73 -0.16 -27.07
C LEU A 74 14.15 -0.87 -25.76
N LEU A 75 14.55 -2.14 -25.82
CA LEU A 75 15.10 -2.86 -24.68
C LEU A 75 16.36 -2.19 -24.13
N ARG A 76 17.26 -1.73 -25.01
CA ARG A 76 18.47 -1.00 -24.61
C ARG A 76 18.12 0.35 -24.00
N LEU A 77 17.31 1.17 -24.68
CA LEU A 77 16.88 2.47 -24.19
C LEU A 77 16.22 2.37 -22.80
N ARG A 78 15.42 1.32 -22.58
CA ARG A 78 14.80 1.05 -21.28
C ARG A 78 15.84 0.70 -20.20
N ARG A 79 16.85 -0.11 -20.51
CA ARG A 79 17.90 -0.51 -19.55
C ARG A 79 18.80 0.65 -19.15
N GLU A 80 19.01 1.59 -20.07
CA GLU A 80 19.77 2.83 -19.86
C GLU A 80 18.91 3.98 -19.30
N GLU A 81 17.64 3.73 -19.01
CA GLU A 81 16.68 4.71 -18.47
C GLU A 81 16.49 5.96 -19.36
N ARG A 82 16.71 5.82 -20.68
CA ARG A 82 16.54 6.88 -21.69
C ARG A 82 15.08 7.04 -22.11
N ALA A 83 14.24 7.41 -21.14
CA ALA A 83 12.78 7.49 -21.25
C ALA A 83 12.28 8.39 -22.40
N GLY A 84 12.89 9.55 -22.61
CA GLY A 84 12.50 10.48 -23.67
C GLY A 84 12.72 9.89 -25.07
N GLU A 85 13.87 9.23 -25.27
CA GLU A 85 14.23 8.58 -26.52
C GLU A 85 13.44 7.30 -26.77
N TYR A 86 13.13 6.56 -25.70
CA TYR A 86 12.18 5.45 -25.78
C TYR A 86 10.83 5.93 -26.31
N ALA A 87 10.28 7.00 -25.74
CA ALA A 87 8.99 7.54 -26.13
C ALA A 87 8.97 8.13 -27.55
N SER A 88 10.03 8.82 -27.98
CA SER A 88 10.14 9.32 -29.36
C SER A 88 10.25 8.17 -30.37
N THR A 89 11.01 7.12 -30.04
CA THR A 89 11.17 5.93 -30.88
C THR A 89 9.84 5.18 -31.03
N VAL A 90 9.08 4.98 -29.95
CA VAL A 90 7.76 4.35 -30.02
C VAL A 90 6.82 5.16 -30.90
N ARG A 91 6.73 6.49 -30.71
CA ARG A 91 5.87 7.35 -31.56
C ARG A 91 6.27 7.30 -33.03
N ARG A 92 7.57 7.29 -33.34
CA ARG A 92 8.09 7.28 -34.71
C ARG A 92 7.64 6.04 -35.50
N TYR A 93 7.53 4.91 -34.81
CA TYR A 93 7.27 3.62 -35.43
C TYR A 93 5.86 3.08 -35.15
N GLU A 94 4.99 3.91 -34.58
CA GLU A 94 3.63 3.52 -34.21
C GLU A 94 2.78 3.17 -35.42
N ASP A 95 2.75 4.02 -36.44
CA ASP A 95 1.95 3.77 -37.65
C ASP A 95 2.32 2.47 -38.36
N GLU A 96 3.57 2.03 -38.22
CA GLU A 96 4.07 0.85 -38.91
C GLU A 96 3.87 -0.46 -38.12
N PHE A 97 4.04 -0.43 -36.80
CA PHE A 97 4.08 -1.65 -35.97
C PHE A 97 2.98 -1.71 -34.90
N ALA A 98 1.98 -0.82 -34.92
CA ALA A 98 0.91 -0.79 -33.92
C ALA A 98 0.09 -2.09 -33.78
N ASP A 99 0.04 -2.91 -34.82
CA ASP A 99 -0.60 -4.23 -34.88
C ASP A 99 0.26 -5.37 -34.31
N GLU A 100 1.56 -5.14 -34.09
CA GLU A 100 2.43 -6.15 -33.50
C GLU A 100 2.07 -6.33 -32.00
N PRO A 101 1.89 -7.56 -31.49
CA PRO A 101 1.41 -7.80 -30.12
C PRO A 101 2.22 -7.09 -29.03
N TYR A 102 3.54 -7.03 -29.21
CA TYR A 102 4.45 -6.37 -28.28
C TYR A 102 4.33 -4.85 -28.26
N PHE A 103 3.73 -4.22 -29.27
CA PHE A 103 3.63 -2.78 -29.33
C PHE A 103 2.79 -2.21 -28.18
N HIS A 104 1.81 -2.96 -27.70
CA HIS A 104 1.06 -2.63 -26.48
C HIS A 104 1.96 -2.55 -25.24
N THR A 105 3.00 -3.38 -25.12
CA THR A 105 3.93 -3.28 -23.98
C THR A 105 4.75 -1.99 -24.04
N PHE A 106 5.08 -1.51 -25.25
CA PHE A 106 5.80 -0.26 -25.46
C PHE A 106 4.93 0.95 -25.09
N ARG A 107 3.67 0.97 -25.55
CA ARG A 107 2.69 1.99 -25.16
C ARG A 107 2.51 2.05 -23.64
N ALA A 108 2.44 0.89 -22.99
CA ALA A 108 2.35 0.82 -21.55
C ALA A 108 3.56 1.44 -20.84
N ILE A 109 4.78 1.19 -21.33
CA ILE A 109 6.01 1.79 -20.77
C ILE A 109 6.02 3.31 -20.98
N VAL A 110 5.64 3.80 -22.16
CA VAL A 110 5.51 5.25 -22.43
C VAL A 110 4.51 5.89 -21.49
N ALA A 111 3.34 5.27 -21.29
CA ALA A 111 2.32 5.77 -20.39
C ALA A 111 2.83 5.80 -18.93
N ARG A 112 3.41 4.69 -18.43
CA ARG A 112 3.98 4.62 -17.08
C ARG A 112 5.00 5.72 -16.80
N THR A 113 5.83 6.05 -17.78
CA THR A 113 6.93 7.04 -17.63
C THR A 113 6.42 8.46 -17.35
N ARG A 114 5.17 8.79 -17.69
CA ARG A 114 4.57 10.10 -17.38
C ARG A 114 4.27 10.26 -15.89
N GLY A 115 4.06 9.15 -15.17
CA GLY A 115 3.99 9.12 -13.71
C GLY A 115 2.69 9.57 -13.05
N ASP A 116 1.79 10.26 -13.76
CA ASP A 116 0.47 10.62 -13.23
C ASP A 116 -0.50 9.42 -13.18
N LEU A 117 -1.53 9.53 -12.35
CA LEU A 117 -2.47 8.43 -12.07
C LEU A 117 -3.26 8.00 -13.32
N ALA A 118 -3.62 8.93 -14.21
CA ALA A 118 -4.35 8.62 -15.44
C ALA A 118 -3.45 7.89 -16.45
N SER A 119 -2.18 8.30 -16.55
CA SER A 119 -1.20 7.61 -17.38
C SER A 119 -0.85 6.23 -16.84
N LEU A 120 -0.80 6.02 -15.52
CA LEU A 120 -0.63 4.68 -14.94
C LEU A 120 -1.83 3.77 -15.21
N ARG A 121 -3.06 4.28 -15.09
CA ARG A 121 -4.26 3.55 -15.52
C ARG A 121 -4.16 3.15 -16.99
N SER A 122 -3.74 4.07 -17.86
CA SER A 122 -3.51 3.77 -19.28
C SER A 122 -2.44 2.69 -19.47
N ALA A 123 -1.36 2.71 -18.66
CA ALA A 123 -0.32 1.68 -18.69
C ALA A 123 -0.86 0.29 -18.31
N VAL A 124 -1.79 0.21 -17.37
CA VAL A 124 -2.50 -1.02 -17.02
C VAL A 124 -3.35 -1.50 -18.21
N GLU A 125 -4.14 -0.63 -18.84
CA GLU A 125 -4.98 -1.03 -19.98
C GLU A 125 -4.16 -1.52 -21.18
N TYR A 126 -3.08 -0.82 -21.53
CA TYR A 126 -2.17 -1.30 -22.58
C TYR A 126 -1.52 -2.64 -22.21
N SER A 127 -1.18 -2.84 -20.93
CA SER A 127 -0.63 -4.12 -20.49
C SER A 127 -1.68 -5.24 -20.51
N ARG A 128 -2.96 -4.96 -20.25
CA ARG A 128 -4.06 -5.93 -20.40
C ARG A 128 -4.22 -6.36 -21.86
N GLN A 129 -4.17 -5.41 -22.80
CA GLN A 129 -4.20 -5.70 -24.24
C GLN A 129 -3.02 -6.60 -24.63
N ALA A 130 -1.81 -6.31 -24.13
CA ALA A 130 -0.64 -7.15 -24.38
C ALA A 130 -0.81 -8.58 -23.82
N VAL A 131 -1.37 -8.73 -22.60
CA VAL A 131 -1.63 -10.06 -22.00
C VAL A 131 -2.71 -10.82 -22.76
N ALA A 132 -3.74 -10.14 -23.27
CA ALA A 132 -4.76 -10.77 -24.10
C ALA A 132 -4.16 -11.34 -25.40
N ALA A 133 -3.22 -10.61 -26.01
CA ALA A 133 -2.53 -11.06 -27.22
C ALA A 133 -1.44 -12.11 -26.95
N MET A 134 -0.77 -12.05 -25.80
CA MET A 134 0.38 -12.90 -25.45
C MET A 134 0.26 -13.56 -24.06
N PRO A 135 -0.78 -14.37 -23.82
CA PRO A 135 -1.09 -14.91 -22.49
C PRO A 135 -0.03 -15.88 -21.93
N LYS A 136 0.83 -16.44 -22.79
CA LYS A 136 1.85 -17.45 -22.39
C LYS A 136 3.23 -16.85 -22.16
N VAL A 137 3.38 -15.54 -22.32
CA VAL A 137 4.66 -14.85 -22.19
C VAL A 137 4.80 -14.27 -20.78
N ALA A 138 5.61 -14.90 -19.95
CA ALA A 138 5.76 -14.55 -18.53
C ALA A 138 6.07 -13.06 -18.30
N ALA A 139 6.96 -12.47 -19.11
CA ALA A 139 7.34 -11.07 -19.01
C ALA A 139 6.19 -10.09 -19.28
N VAL A 140 5.26 -10.45 -20.17
CA VAL A 140 4.09 -9.63 -20.51
C VAL A 140 3.05 -9.71 -19.39
N VAL A 141 2.81 -10.92 -18.89
CA VAL A 141 1.91 -11.14 -17.74
C VAL A 141 2.43 -10.43 -16.49
N HIS A 142 3.72 -10.51 -16.21
CA HIS A 142 4.36 -9.78 -15.11
C HIS A 142 4.26 -8.27 -15.29
N GLN A 143 4.48 -7.74 -16.49
CA GLN A 143 4.39 -6.30 -16.74
C GLN A 143 3.02 -5.74 -16.34
N LEU A 144 1.93 -6.46 -16.65
CA LEU A 144 0.59 -6.09 -16.20
C LEU A 144 0.53 -6.00 -14.66
N ALA A 145 0.96 -7.06 -13.97
CA ALA A 145 0.94 -7.09 -12.51
C ALA A 145 1.79 -5.95 -11.90
N ALA A 146 2.99 -5.71 -12.44
CA ALA A 146 3.92 -4.70 -11.96
C ALA A 146 3.38 -3.26 -12.13
N PHE A 147 2.70 -2.98 -13.25
CA PHE A 147 2.11 -1.66 -13.49
C PHE A 147 0.82 -1.46 -12.70
N TRP A 148 0.05 -2.53 -12.51
CA TRP A 148 -1.18 -2.47 -11.73
C TRP A 148 -0.90 -2.33 -10.24
N VAL A 149 0.06 -3.05 -9.66
CA VAL A 149 0.45 -2.81 -8.26
C VAL A 149 1.00 -1.40 -8.05
N GLU A 150 1.76 -0.86 -9.02
CA GLU A 150 2.25 0.52 -8.99
C GLU A 150 1.10 1.56 -9.07
N TYR A 151 0.04 1.25 -9.81
CA TYR A 151 -1.18 2.05 -9.85
C TYR A 151 -1.91 2.03 -8.49
N LEU A 152 -2.12 0.84 -7.90
CA LEU A 152 -2.80 0.67 -6.62
C LEU A 152 -2.04 1.34 -5.46
N GLU A 153 -0.72 1.26 -5.48
CA GLU A 153 0.16 1.92 -4.52
C GLU A 153 0.02 3.45 -4.48
N ARG A 154 -0.51 4.07 -5.55
CA ARG A 154 -0.73 5.51 -5.65
C ARG A 154 -2.19 5.92 -5.37
N LEU A 155 -3.08 4.96 -5.11
CA LEU A 155 -4.46 5.28 -4.73
C LEU A 155 -4.51 5.72 -3.26
N GLU A 156 -5.23 6.81 -2.99
CA GLU A 156 -5.39 7.36 -1.63
C GLU A 156 -6.36 6.55 -0.77
N SER A 157 -7.22 5.72 -1.36
CA SER A 157 -8.22 4.92 -0.64
C SER A 157 -8.34 3.50 -1.21
N PRO A 158 -8.19 2.45 -0.38
CA PRO A 158 -8.20 1.05 -0.82
C PRO A 158 -9.59 0.42 -0.98
N ASP A 159 -10.68 1.18 -0.85
CA ASP A 159 -12.04 0.62 -0.80
C ASP A 159 -12.52 -0.07 -2.11
N GLY A 160 -11.83 0.15 -3.24
CA GLY A 160 -11.99 -0.62 -4.48
C GLY A 160 -10.91 -1.68 -4.75
N GLY A 161 -9.92 -1.81 -3.85
CA GLY A 161 -8.65 -2.46 -4.10
C GLY A 161 -8.61 -3.97 -3.89
N VAL A 162 -9.53 -4.59 -3.15
CA VAL A 162 -9.42 -6.03 -2.82
C VAL A 162 -9.53 -6.91 -4.06
N ARG A 163 -10.56 -6.67 -4.89
CA ARG A 163 -10.75 -7.43 -6.15
C ARG A 163 -9.60 -7.19 -7.13
N ASP A 164 -9.11 -5.96 -7.19
CA ASP A 164 -7.98 -5.59 -8.03
C ASP A 164 -6.70 -6.29 -7.55
N LEU A 165 -6.43 -6.29 -6.23
CA LEU A 165 -5.29 -6.99 -5.63
C LEU A 165 -5.32 -8.49 -5.91
N ASP A 166 -6.48 -9.15 -5.81
CA ASP A 166 -6.62 -10.56 -6.17
C ASP A 166 -6.26 -10.82 -7.64
N GLU A 167 -6.61 -9.91 -8.54
CA GLU A 167 -6.27 -10.05 -9.96
C GLU A 167 -4.79 -9.77 -10.24
N VAL A 168 -4.20 -8.79 -9.57
CA VAL A 168 -2.76 -8.54 -9.63
C VAL A 168 -1.99 -9.76 -9.12
N GLU A 169 -2.42 -10.33 -8.00
CA GLU A 169 -1.82 -11.53 -7.40
C GLU A 169 -1.88 -12.73 -8.36
N ARG A 170 -3.03 -13.00 -8.96
CA ARG A 170 -3.17 -14.06 -9.97
C ARG A 170 -2.21 -13.88 -11.15
N ASN A 171 -2.01 -12.64 -11.60
CA ASN A 171 -1.09 -12.36 -12.71
C ASN A 171 0.38 -12.55 -12.30
N VAL A 172 0.79 -12.09 -11.10
CA VAL A 172 2.17 -12.32 -10.66
C VAL A 172 2.46 -13.79 -10.42
N ASP A 173 1.54 -14.54 -9.81
CA ASP A 173 1.69 -15.99 -9.60
C ASP A 173 1.77 -16.73 -10.93
N ARG A 174 0.91 -16.37 -11.89
CA ARG A 174 0.97 -16.93 -13.25
C ARG A 174 2.31 -16.64 -13.92
N ALA A 175 2.86 -15.43 -13.78
CA ALA A 175 4.17 -15.11 -14.34
C ALA A 175 5.30 -15.92 -13.68
N ILE A 176 5.24 -16.13 -12.35
CA ILE A 176 6.16 -16.99 -11.60
C ILE A 176 6.05 -18.44 -12.11
N THR A 177 4.84 -18.97 -12.29
CA THR A 177 4.62 -20.32 -12.84
C THR A 177 5.17 -20.46 -14.25
N LEU A 178 4.84 -19.53 -15.15
CA LEU A 178 5.31 -19.55 -16.54
C LEU A 178 6.85 -19.47 -16.66
N SER A 179 7.50 -18.82 -15.70
CA SER A 179 8.97 -18.72 -15.62
C SER A 179 9.63 -19.79 -14.75
N GLN A 180 8.85 -20.76 -14.24
CA GLN A 180 9.31 -21.84 -13.36
C GLN A 180 10.04 -21.30 -12.11
N GLY A 181 9.63 -20.13 -11.61
CA GLY A 181 10.21 -19.51 -10.42
C GLY A 181 11.64 -19.01 -10.58
N ARG A 182 12.16 -18.86 -11.80
CA ARG A 182 13.58 -18.48 -12.03
C ARG A 182 13.83 -16.98 -12.12
N VAL A 183 12.77 -16.17 -12.16
CA VAL A 183 12.89 -14.73 -12.43
C VAL A 183 12.70 -13.93 -11.14
N ALA A 184 13.82 -13.48 -10.56
CA ALA A 184 13.90 -12.76 -9.29
C ALA A 184 12.88 -11.62 -9.12
N HIS A 185 12.84 -10.67 -10.07
CA HIS A 185 11.97 -9.49 -9.96
C HIS A 185 10.46 -9.79 -9.96
N TYR A 186 10.03 -11.00 -10.30
CA TYR A 186 8.62 -11.38 -10.15
C TYR A 186 8.24 -11.54 -8.67
N PHE A 187 9.18 -12.02 -7.85
CA PHE A 187 9.00 -12.13 -6.40
C PHE A 187 9.02 -10.78 -5.70
N GLU A 188 9.75 -9.78 -6.22
CA GLU A 188 9.64 -8.40 -5.74
C GLU A 188 8.21 -7.87 -5.92
N THR A 189 7.63 -8.09 -7.09
CA THR A 189 6.27 -7.64 -7.38
C THR A 189 5.25 -8.38 -6.53
N LYS A 190 5.45 -9.68 -6.29
CA LYS A 190 4.64 -10.45 -5.32
C LYS A 190 4.75 -9.86 -3.91
N GLY A 191 5.96 -9.50 -3.47
CA GLY A 191 6.17 -8.84 -2.18
C GLY A 191 5.39 -7.54 -2.05
N ARG A 192 5.38 -6.71 -3.11
CA ARG A 192 4.60 -5.46 -3.14
C ARG A 192 3.09 -5.70 -3.02
N VAL A 193 2.57 -6.72 -3.71
CA VAL A 193 1.14 -7.10 -3.63
C VAL A 193 0.78 -7.55 -2.22
N LEU A 194 1.56 -8.45 -1.63
CA LEU A 194 1.35 -8.95 -0.26
C LEU A 194 1.40 -7.82 0.77
N ALA A 195 2.28 -6.84 0.59
CA ALA A 195 2.37 -5.67 1.46
C ALA A 195 1.11 -4.80 1.41
N LEU A 196 0.51 -4.63 0.23
CA LEU A 196 -0.78 -3.93 0.10
C LEU A 196 -1.94 -4.69 0.75
N ARG A 197 -1.85 -6.03 0.87
CA ARG A 197 -2.81 -6.85 1.62
C ARG A 197 -2.59 -6.81 3.14
N GLY A 198 -1.50 -6.20 3.60
CA GLY A 198 -1.10 -6.22 5.02
C GLY A 198 -0.39 -7.50 5.45
N GLU A 199 -0.03 -8.38 4.51
CA GLU A 199 0.68 -9.64 4.75
C GLU A 199 2.20 -9.40 4.79
N PHE A 200 2.66 -8.58 5.74
CA PHE A 200 4.02 -8.04 5.75
C PHE A 200 5.14 -9.09 5.84
N GLU A 201 4.94 -10.17 6.60
CA GLU A 201 5.94 -11.25 6.68
C GLU A 201 6.08 -12.02 5.36
N ALA A 202 4.95 -12.36 4.73
CA ALA A 202 4.96 -13.00 3.42
C ALA A 202 5.59 -12.08 2.36
N ALA A 203 5.32 -10.77 2.45
CA ALA A 203 5.94 -9.75 1.60
C ALA A 203 7.47 -9.73 1.75
N ARG A 204 7.99 -9.72 2.99
CA ARG A 204 9.43 -9.79 3.29
C ARG A 204 10.08 -11.07 2.78
N SER A 205 9.39 -12.21 2.92
CA SER A 205 9.85 -13.49 2.40
C SER A 205 9.99 -13.46 0.87
N ALA A 206 8.99 -12.94 0.17
CA ALA A 206 9.03 -12.81 -1.30
C ALA A 206 10.17 -11.88 -1.77
N VAL A 207 10.40 -10.75 -1.11
CA VAL A 207 11.53 -9.86 -1.45
C VAL A 207 12.88 -10.52 -1.15
N SER A 208 12.99 -11.29 -0.05
CA SER A 208 14.19 -12.07 0.25
C SER A 208 14.49 -13.09 -0.85
N GLN A 209 13.46 -13.80 -1.34
CA GLN A 209 13.57 -14.72 -2.47
C GLN A 209 14.02 -14.00 -3.76
N ALA A 210 13.55 -12.78 -4.01
CA ALA A 210 14.02 -11.97 -5.15
C ALA A 210 15.53 -11.67 -5.04
N ILE A 211 16.03 -11.36 -3.85
CA ILE A 211 17.45 -11.10 -3.60
C ILE A 211 18.30 -12.36 -3.84
N GLU A 212 17.84 -13.51 -3.34
CA GLU A 212 18.54 -14.80 -3.48
C GLU A 212 18.65 -15.26 -4.94
N LEU A 213 17.59 -15.05 -5.72
CA LEU A 213 17.53 -15.46 -7.12
C LEU A 213 18.28 -14.52 -8.08
N GLU A 214 18.72 -13.34 -7.65
CA GLU A 214 19.30 -12.34 -8.55
C GLU A 214 20.74 -12.72 -8.97
N PRO A 215 21.00 -12.89 -10.29
CA PRO A 215 22.34 -13.26 -10.75
C PRO A 215 23.36 -12.15 -10.50
N ARG A 216 24.42 -12.46 -9.74
CA ARG A 216 25.53 -11.52 -9.45
C ARG A 216 26.31 -11.07 -10.70
N SER A 217 26.32 -11.90 -11.75
CA SER A 217 27.00 -11.61 -13.03
C SER A 217 26.19 -10.70 -13.96
N SER A 218 24.93 -10.40 -13.63
CA SER A 218 24.09 -9.53 -14.46
C SER A 218 24.60 -8.09 -14.40
N ARG A 219 24.72 -7.42 -15.57
CA ARG A 219 25.01 -5.97 -15.63
C ARG A 219 24.02 -5.13 -14.82
N ASP A 220 22.80 -5.63 -14.63
CA ASP A 220 21.74 -4.94 -13.89
C ASP A 220 21.73 -5.27 -12.38
N HIS A 221 22.67 -6.10 -11.89
CA HIS A 221 22.64 -6.67 -10.54
C HIS A 221 22.52 -5.59 -9.44
N LEU A 222 23.44 -4.63 -9.42
CA LEU A 222 23.45 -3.57 -8.39
C LEU A 222 22.14 -2.78 -8.39
N ARG A 223 21.66 -2.38 -9.57
CA ARG A 223 20.39 -1.64 -9.70
C ARG A 223 19.21 -2.43 -9.14
N ARG A 224 19.13 -3.73 -9.45
CA ARG A 224 18.04 -4.61 -8.98
C ARG A 224 18.11 -4.86 -7.48
N ILE A 225 19.30 -5.11 -6.92
CA ILE A 225 19.46 -5.25 -5.47
C ILE A 225 19.02 -3.98 -4.75
N THR A 226 19.42 -2.78 -5.22
CA THR A 226 18.94 -1.52 -4.66
C THR A 226 17.41 -1.45 -4.69
N GLN A 227 16.79 -1.79 -5.84
CA GLN A 227 15.33 -1.79 -5.96
C GLN A 227 14.63 -2.77 -4.98
N TYR A 228 15.20 -3.95 -4.77
CA TYR A 228 14.66 -4.92 -3.79
C TYR A 228 14.79 -4.42 -2.36
N GLN A 229 15.91 -3.78 -2.01
CA GLN A 229 16.09 -3.17 -0.69
C GLN A 229 15.13 -1.99 -0.47
N THR A 230 14.93 -1.14 -1.48
CA THR A 230 13.92 -0.06 -1.42
C THR A 230 12.52 -0.63 -1.18
N THR A 231 12.19 -1.74 -1.85
CA THR A 231 10.91 -2.43 -1.63
C THR A 231 10.78 -2.93 -0.21
N ARG A 232 11.83 -3.56 0.35
CA ARG A 232 11.84 -4.03 1.74
C ARG A 232 11.63 -2.90 2.74
N VAL A 233 12.33 -1.77 2.59
CA VAL A 233 12.13 -0.59 3.45
C VAL A 233 10.70 -0.06 3.35
N ARG A 234 10.12 -0.08 2.15
CA ARG A 234 8.73 0.33 1.94
C ARG A 234 7.74 -0.60 2.66
N ILE A 235 7.99 -1.91 2.66
CA ILE A 235 7.17 -2.89 3.39
C ILE A 235 7.19 -2.56 4.89
N ASP A 236 8.36 -2.33 5.45
CA ASP A 236 8.50 -1.98 6.88
C ASP A 236 7.78 -0.66 7.21
N LEU A 237 7.85 0.34 6.32
CA LEU A 237 7.11 1.60 6.47
C LEU A 237 5.58 1.40 6.43
N LEU A 238 5.08 0.54 5.53
CA LEU A 238 3.64 0.23 5.44
C LEU A 238 3.15 -0.49 6.70
N GLU A 239 3.95 -1.40 7.24
CA GLU A 239 3.64 -2.09 8.50
C GLU A 239 3.56 -1.11 9.67
N GLU A 240 4.56 -0.24 9.83
CA GLU A 240 4.54 0.79 10.87
C GLU A 240 3.32 1.70 10.72
N ARG A 241 3.01 2.15 9.49
CA ARG A 241 1.81 2.95 9.22
C ARG A 241 0.53 2.22 9.65
N ALA A 242 0.41 0.92 9.37
CA ALA A 242 -0.74 0.11 9.78
C ALA A 242 -0.84 -0.01 11.31
N ARG A 243 0.29 -0.24 12.00
CA ARG A 243 0.37 -0.28 13.47
C ARG A 243 -0.06 1.06 14.08
N TRP A 244 0.45 2.18 13.54
CA TRP A 244 0.08 3.53 13.97
C TRP A 244 -1.40 3.83 13.77
N ALA A 245 -1.97 3.45 12.61
CA ALA A 245 -3.40 3.62 12.35
C ALA A 245 -4.26 2.85 13.37
N GLN A 246 -3.87 1.62 13.70
CA GLN A 246 -4.56 0.81 14.71
C GLN A 246 -4.43 1.42 16.11
N ALA A 247 -3.24 1.87 16.50
CA ALA A 247 -3.01 2.53 17.79
C ALA A 247 -3.82 3.83 17.91
N HIS A 248 -3.87 4.64 16.85
CA HIS A 248 -4.66 5.87 16.82
C HIS A 248 -6.16 5.61 16.98
N SER A 249 -6.69 4.57 16.31
CA SER A 249 -8.09 4.16 16.44
C SER A 249 -8.44 3.73 17.86
N ARG A 250 -7.56 2.93 18.51
CA ARG A 250 -7.73 2.53 19.91
C ARG A 250 -7.74 3.74 20.84
N PHE A 251 -6.77 4.62 20.71
CA PHE A 251 -6.68 5.84 21.53
C PHE A 251 -7.91 6.75 21.37
N ARG A 252 -8.45 6.90 20.16
CA ARG A 252 -9.70 7.65 19.94
C ARG A 252 -10.90 7.02 20.65
N THR A 253 -10.97 5.69 20.67
CA THR A 253 -12.03 4.96 21.36
C THR A 253 -11.91 5.16 22.87
N GLU A 254 -10.72 4.97 23.43
CA GLU A 254 -10.42 5.20 24.85
C GLU A 254 -10.71 6.65 25.28
N LEU A 255 -10.35 7.64 24.47
CA LEU A 255 -10.69 9.05 24.74
C LEU A 255 -12.20 9.30 24.72
N THR A 256 -12.93 8.63 23.84
CA THR A 256 -14.39 8.76 23.76
C THR A 256 -15.03 8.16 25.00
N GLU A 257 -14.59 6.99 25.43
CA GLU A 257 -15.03 6.36 26.68
C GLU A 257 -14.71 7.22 27.90
N PHE A 258 -13.48 7.76 27.98
CA PHE A 258 -13.08 8.65 29.06
C PHE A 258 -13.94 9.92 29.13
N LYS A 259 -14.25 10.54 27.98
CA LYS A 259 -15.15 11.70 27.92
C LYS A 259 -16.56 11.36 28.41
N VAL A 260 -17.08 10.19 28.05
CA VAL A 260 -18.39 9.73 28.54
C VAL A 260 -18.35 9.55 30.05
N GLN A 261 -17.31 8.92 30.60
CA GLN A 261 -17.15 8.77 32.05
C GLN A 261 -17.05 10.12 32.78
N GLN A 262 -16.31 11.09 32.23
CA GLN A 262 -16.23 12.44 32.79
C GLN A 262 -17.58 13.17 32.77
N LEU A 263 -18.34 13.08 31.68
CA LEU A 263 -19.68 13.68 31.58
C LEU A 263 -20.65 13.03 32.57
N GLN A 264 -20.57 11.72 32.77
CA GLN A 264 -21.36 11.01 33.79
C GLN A 264 -21.02 11.49 35.20
N LEU A 265 -19.73 11.63 35.52
CA LEU A 265 -19.28 12.18 36.80
C LEU A 265 -19.78 13.61 37.03
N LEU A 266 -19.70 14.47 36.00
CA LEU A 266 -20.15 15.85 36.07
C LEU A 266 -21.68 15.93 36.25
N GLY A 267 -22.43 15.10 35.52
CA GLY A 267 -23.89 15.00 35.65
C GLY A 267 -24.33 14.50 37.02
N LEU A 268 -23.61 13.51 37.58
CA LEU A 268 -23.85 13.04 38.94
C LEU A 268 -23.59 14.14 39.97
N LEU A 269 -22.45 14.83 39.88
CA LEU A 269 -22.12 15.93 40.80
C LEU A 269 -23.16 17.06 40.72
N ALA A 270 -23.59 17.43 39.51
CA ALA A 270 -24.64 18.44 39.31
C ALA A 270 -25.97 18.00 39.95
N ALA A 271 -26.38 16.73 39.78
CA ALA A 271 -27.59 16.20 40.40
C ALA A 271 -27.51 16.20 41.94
N VAL A 272 -26.35 15.85 42.50
CA VAL A 272 -26.10 15.90 43.94
C VAL A 272 -26.21 17.33 44.48
N VAL A 273 -25.56 18.30 43.82
CA VAL A 273 -25.60 19.71 44.24
C VAL A 273 -27.03 20.26 44.14
N ALA A 274 -27.76 19.96 43.08
CA ALA A 274 -29.15 20.35 42.92
C ALA A 274 -30.05 19.77 44.03
N PHE A 275 -29.84 18.50 44.38
CA PHE A 275 -30.55 17.85 45.48
C PHE A 275 -30.24 18.49 46.84
N LEU A 276 -28.96 18.76 47.13
CA LEU A 276 -28.52 19.45 48.33
C LEU A 276 -29.12 20.85 48.48
N ALA A 277 -29.10 21.63 47.40
CA ALA A 277 -29.67 22.97 47.38
C ALA A 277 -31.19 22.94 47.62
N THR A 278 -31.90 21.99 46.98
CA THR A 278 -33.35 21.81 47.14
C THR A 278 -33.71 21.41 48.57
N ALA A 279 -33.00 20.43 49.14
CA ALA A 279 -33.22 19.99 50.52
C ALA A 279 -32.94 21.10 51.54
N SER A 280 -31.86 21.87 51.33
CA SER A 280 -31.50 23.00 52.20
C SER A 280 -32.55 24.12 52.15
N ASN A 281 -33.05 24.44 50.95
CA ASN A 281 -34.11 25.45 50.79
C ASN A 281 -35.42 25.02 51.46
N LEU A 282 -35.81 23.75 51.29
CA LEU A 282 -37.02 23.22 51.93
C LEU A 282 -36.90 23.23 53.46
N ALA A 283 -35.74 22.82 53.99
CA ALA A 283 -35.48 22.83 55.43
C ALA A 283 -35.53 24.24 56.03
N GLY A 284 -35.09 25.27 55.30
CA GLY A 284 -35.16 26.67 55.74
C GLY A 284 -36.58 27.24 55.82
N GLN A 285 -37.54 26.66 55.09
CA GLN A 285 -38.94 27.10 55.09
C GLN A 285 -39.77 26.44 56.20
N VAL A 286 -39.35 25.26 56.66
CA VAL A 286 -40.05 24.51 57.71
C VAL A 286 -39.51 24.93 59.08
N ARG A 287 -40.39 25.43 59.97
CA ARG A 287 -40.00 25.86 61.32
C ARG A 287 -39.94 24.67 62.29
N GLY A 288 -38.96 24.66 63.18
CA GLY A 288 -38.84 23.68 64.25
C GLY A 288 -38.16 22.38 63.86
N VAL A 289 -38.47 21.29 64.57
CA VAL A 289 -37.79 19.99 64.49
C VAL A 289 -37.92 19.32 63.10
N ASP A 290 -38.97 19.64 62.34
CA ASP A 290 -39.22 19.04 61.04
C ASP A 290 -38.19 19.46 59.97
N GLY A 291 -37.59 20.65 60.08
CA GLY A 291 -36.48 21.07 59.22
C GLY A 291 -35.22 20.22 59.45
N ILE A 292 -34.94 19.87 60.72
CA ILE A 292 -33.81 19.02 61.10
C ILE A 292 -34.01 17.59 60.58
N ARG A 293 -35.24 17.05 60.70
CA ARG A 293 -35.57 15.72 60.14
C ARG A 293 -35.36 15.67 58.63
N LEU A 294 -35.76 16.72 57.92
CA LEU A 294 -35.62 16.79 56.47
C LEU A 294 -34.14 16.83 56.04
N LEU A 295 -33.30 17.56 56.77
CA LEU A 295 -31.84 17.57 56.53
C LEU A 295 -31.19 16.21 56.82
N LEU A 296 -31.61 15.51 57.87
CA LEU A 296 -31.11 14.15 58.19
C LEU A 296 -31.47 13.14 57.10
N VAL A 297 -32.74 13.14 56.66
CA VAL A 297 -33.20 12.26 55.58
C VAL A 297 -32.49 12.59 54.26
N ALA A 298 -32.34 13.87 53.92
CA ALA A 298 -31.61 14.28 52.72
C ALA A 298 -30.13 13.88 52.77
N SER A 299 -29.46 14.06 53.92
CA SER A 299 -28.06 13.66 54.11
C SER A 299 -27.88 12.14 53.98
N GLY A 300 -28.81 11.36 54.54
CA GLY A 300 -28.83 9.91 54.38
C GLY A 300 -29.11 9.47 52.93
N ALA A 301 -30.03 10.12 52.22
CA ALA A 301 -30.30 9.83 50.81
C ALA A 301 -29.05 10.10 49.93
N ILE A 302 -28.35 11.21 50.16
CA ILE A 302 -27.09 11.53 49.49
C ILE A 302 -26.03 10.46 49.77
N GLY A 303 -25.90 10.04 51.03
CA GLY A 303 -24.96 8.98 51.41
C GLY A 303 -25.24 7.64 50.71
N ILE A 304 -26.51 7.28 50.49
CA ILE A 304 -26.88 6.10 49.70
C ILE A 304 -26.50 6.26 48.22
N VAL A 305 -26.77 7.42 47.61
CA VAL A 305 -26.42 7.69 46.21
C VAL A 305 -24.90 7.60 46.00
N PHE A 306 -24.11 8.24 46.87
CA PHE A 306 -22.65 8.14 46.83
C PHE A 306 -22.12 6.75 47.16
N GLY A 307 -22.73 6.05 48.11
CA GLY A 307 -22.38 4.66 48.42
C GLY A 307 -22.58 3.75 47.22
N THR A 308 -23.74 3.85 46.56
CA THR A 308 -24.07 3.07 45.36
C THR A 308 -23.13 3.40 44.20
N PHE A 309 -22.83 4.68 43.99
CA PHE A 309 -21.87 5.10 42.97
C PHE A 309 -20.44 4.61 43.27
N SER A 310 -20.02 4.67 44.53
CA SER A 310 -18.71 4.16 44.98
C SER A 310 -18.59 2.65 44.78
N LEU A 311 -19.69 1.90 44.90
CA LEU A 311 -19.74 0.47 44.58
C LEU A 311 -19.44 0.20 43.10
N VAL A 312 -20.04 0.99 42.20
CA VAL A 312 -19.89 0.86 40.75
C VAL A 312 -18.48 1.22 40.30
N ASN A 313 -17.84 2.22 40.94
CA ASN A 313 -16.50 2.68 40.58
C ASN A 313 -15.36 1.87 41.25
N ASN A 314 -15.57 0.57 41.49
CA ASN A 314 -14.58 -0.40 41.95
C ASN A 314 -13.89 -0.06 43.30
N SER A 315 -14.65 0.41 44.28
CA SER A 315 -14.15 0.54 45.65
C SER A 315 -14.30 -0.76 46.45
N ARG A 316 -13.48 -0.93 47.50
CA ARG A 316 -13.56 -2.12 48.38
C ARG A 316 -14.96 -2.19 48.99
N VAL A 317 -15.70 -3.26 48.67
CA VAL A 317 -17.10 -3.52 49.09
C VAL A 317 -17.34 -3.22 50.57
N GLY A 318 -16.39 -3.55 51.45
CA GLY A 318 -16.50 -3.28 52.88
C GLY A 318 -16.67 -1.80 53.25
N ARG A 319 -15.99 -0.87 52.56
CA ARG A 319 -16.13 0.58 52.84
C ARG A 319 -17.48 1.11 52.37
N VAL A 320 -17.98 0.57 51.26
CA VAL A 320 -19.29 0.94 50.73
C VAL A 320 -20.40 0.48 51.64
N ALA A 321 -20.34 -0.78 52.10
CA ALA A 321 -21.32 -1.33 53.02
C ALA A 321 -21.42 -0.50 54.31
N THR A 322 -20.28 -0.07 54.89
CA THR A 322 -20.28 0.80 56.07
C THR A 322 -20.91 2.18 55.80
N ALA A 323 -20.64 2.78 54.64
CA ALA A 323 -21.20 4.08 54.27
C ALA A 323 -22.72 4.00 54.03
N VAL A 324 -23.18 2.95 53.35
CA VAL A 324 -24.63 2.73 53.10
C VAL A 324 -25.36 2.44 54.41
N LEU A 325 -24.80 1.61 55.30
CA LEU A 325 -25.40 1.32 56.61
C LEU A 325 -25.51 2.59 57.47
N PHE A 326 -24.45 3.41 57.52
CA PHE A 326 -24.49 4.69 58.23
C PHE A 326 -25.56 5.63 57.65
N SER A 327 -25.68 5.66 56.32
CA SER A 327 -26.67 6.48 55.61
C SER A 327 -28.10 6.03 55.91
N CYS A 328 -28.37 4.72 55.91
CA CYS A 328 -29.65 4.16 56.34
C CYS A 328 -29.96 4.51 57.81
N GLY A 329 -28.95 4.50 58.68
CA GLY A 329 -29.07 4.94 60.07
C GLY A 329 -29.51 6.40 60.21
N LEU A 330 -28.93 7.31 59.40
CA LEU A 330 -29.34 8.72 59.37
C LEU A 330 -30.80 8.90 58.92
N ILE A 331 -31.23 8.15 57.91
CA ILE A 331 -32.64 8.17 57.45
C ILE A 331 -33.56 7.68 58.57
N GLY A 332 -33.21 6.55 59.20
CA GLY A 332 -33.97 6.01 60.33
C GLY A 332 -34.09 7.01 61.47
N MET A 333 -32.99 7.67 61.85
CA MET A 333 -32.99 8.70 62.89
C MET A 333 -33.89 9.89 62.51
N GLY A 334 -33.81 10.37 61.26
CA GLY A 334 -34.66 11.45 60.77
C GLY A 334 -36.16 11.12 60.80
N VAL A 335 -36.54 9.88 60.51
CA VAL A 335 -37.95 9.43 60.51
C VAL A 335 -38.48 9.16 61.92
N PHE A 336 -37.68 8.57 62.80
CA PHE A 336 -38.14 8.08 64.11
C PHE A 336 -37.84 9.00 65.30
N LEU A 337 -37.12 10.11 65.13
CA LEU A 337 -36.93 11.12 66.18
C LEU A 337 -38.30 11.58 66.70
N PRO A 338 -38.71 11.33 67.96
CA PRO A 338 -40.02 11.73 68.45
C PRO A 338 -40.12 13.25 68.61
N VAL A 339 -41.27 13.86 68.25
CA VAL A 339 -41.50 15.32 68.40
C VAL A 339 -41.36 15.76 69.87
N THR A 340 -41.55 14.84 70.81
CA THR A 340 -41.69 15.09 72.25
C THR A 340 -40.36 15.25 73.01
N TRP A 341 -39.20 15.02 72.37
CA TRP A 341 -37.90 15.07 73.06
C TRP A 341 -37.19 16.43 72.99
N MET A 342 -37.76 17.43 72.31
CA MET A 342 -37.13 18.75 72.09
C MET A 342 -38.13 19.93 72.14
N SER A 343 -39.24 19.76 72.87
CA SER A 343 -40.17 20.85 73.22
C SER A 343 -39.86 21.44 74.59
#